data_AF-A0A7S3V8B3-F1
#
_entry.id   AF-A0A7S3V8B3-F1
#
_cell.length_a   1.000
_cell.length_b   1.000
_cell.length_c   1.000
_cell.angle_alpha   90.00
_cell.angle_beta   90.00
_cell.angle_gamma   90.00
#
_symmetry.space_group_name_H-M   'P 1'
#
loop_
_entity.id
_entity.type
_entity.pdbx_description
1 polymer ?
#
loop_
_entity_poly.entity_id
_entity_poly.type
_entity_poly.pdbx_seq_one_letter_code
_entity_poly.pdbx_strand_id
1 'polypeptide(L)'
;FTLAKDLIFAPIVIYIGDCEKYFQSTKKKKAKGKNSDSSFASKFQKDLLIYKNQAITNERVLIIGSSSCPWDGELKHMKWKGPTGKAEKQGFWEKVLYVPNPNYTERSLLWKHYTNKEMALKKYMSKNLKLNYNLLSQFSEGYSTGSIKSCVDKIISSDTFRTASNETIEGNFLTEIKAAKLVTTKDEAYRKFSVDCMKEEKSVLIKKENL
;
A
#
# COMPACT_ATOMS: atom_id res chain seq x y z
N PHE A 1 19.85 -16.73 -0.21
CA PHE A 1 18.45 -17.18 -0.10
C PHE A 1 18.32 -18.72 -0.12
N THR A 2 19.09 -19.43 0.72
CA THR A 2 19.11 -20.90 0.73
C THR A 2 17.85 -21.49 1.39
N LEU A 3 17.25 -20.73 2.32
CA LEU A 3 16.10 -21.15 3.13
C LEU A 3 14.86 -21.53 2.32
N ALA A 4 14.62 -20.91 1.16
CA ALA A 4 13.41 -21.24 0.38
C ALA A 4 13.53 -22.43 -0.55
N LYS A 5 14.71 -23.04 -0.63
CA LYS A 5 14.87 -24.33 -1.29
C LYS A 5 14.55 -25.47 -0.33
N ASP A 6 14.65 -25.22 0.97
CA ASP A 6 14.39 -26.21 1.99
C ASP A 6 12.87 -26.34 2.24
N LEU A 7 12.36 -27.55 1.97
CA LEU A 7 10.94 -27.87 2.09
C LEU A 7 10.44 -27.77 3.55
N ILE A 8 11.35 -27.80 4.53
CA ILE A 8 11.01 -27.67 5.95
C ILE A 8 10.37 -26.31 6.25
N PHE A 9 10.81 -25.25 5.55
CA PHE A 9 10.31 -23.89 5.78
C PHE A 9 9.09 -23.55 4.91
N ALA A 10 8.71 -24.41 3.96
CA ALA A 10 7.54 -24.16 3.12
C ALA A 10 6.24 -24.25 3.94
N PRO A 11 5.27 -23.34 3.75
CA PRO A 11 5.22 -22.25 2.76
C PRO A 11 5.93 -20.98 3.22
N ILE A 12 6.61 -20.28 2.30
CA ILE A 12 7.31 -19.02 2.65
C ILE A 12 6.73 -17.82 1.91
N VAL A 13 6.60 -16.72 2.65
CA VAL A 13 6.20 -15.43 2.13
C VAL A 13 7.37 -14.47 2.25
N ILE A 14 7.80 -13.90 1.13
CA ILE A 14 8.87 -12.92 1.06
C ILE A 14 8.25 -11.55 0.81
N TYR A 15 8.34 -10.67 1.80
CA TYR A 15 7.87 -9.30 1.67
C TYR A 15 9.03 -8.34 1.35
N ILE A 16 8.86 -7.51 0.32
CA ILE A 16 9.83 -6.51 -0.11
C ILE A 16 9.14 -5.14 -0.11
N GLY A 17 9.45 -4.33 0.91
CA GLY A 17 9.05 -2.93 0.97
C GLY A 17 9.81 -2.06 -0.03
N ASP A 18 9.15 -1.01 -0.52
CA ASP A 18 9.69 -0.05 -1.50
C ASP A 18 10.39 -0.73 -2.69
N CYS A 19 9.70 -1.72 -3.27
CA CYS A 19 10.33 -2.65 -4.21
C CYS A 19 10.85 -1.96 -5.48
N GLU A 20 10.30 -0.81 -5.86
CA GLU A 20 10.73 0.00 -7.01
C GLU A 20 12.21 0.39 -6.94
N LYS A 21 12.77 0.54 -5.73
CA LYS A 21 14.17 0.96 -5.50
C LYS A 21 15.18 -0.03 -6.09
N TYR A 22 14.81 -1.31 -6.15
CA TYR A 22 15.63 -2.38 -6.72
C TYR A 22 15.53 -2.47 -8.24
N PHE A 23 14.50 -1.88 -8.84
CA PHE A 23 14.27 -1.89 -10.28
C PHE A 23 14.59 -0.55 -10.95
N GLN A 24 15.18 0.41 -10.24
CA GLN A 24 15.51 1.72 -10.80
C GLN A 24 16.59 1.62 -11.88
N SER A 25 16.39 2.33 -12.99
CA SER A 25 17.37 2.41 -14.07
C SER A 25 18.68 3.03 -13.58
N THR A 26 19.82 2.41 -13.90
CA THR A 26 21.17 2.92 -13.63
C THR A 26 21.39 4.31 -14.22
N LYS A 27 20.70 4.66 -15.32
CA LYS A 27 20.74 5.98 -15.95
C LYS A 27 20.03 7.06 -15.11
N LYS A 28 18.88 6.76 -14.49
CA LYS A 28 18.14 7.71 -13.63
C LYS A 28 18.87 8.00 -12.32
N LYS A 29 19.64 7.04 -11.78
CA LYS A 29 20.46 7.25 -10.56
C LYS A 29 21.65 8.19 -10.79
N LYS A 30 22.32 8.12 -11.95
CA LYS A 30 23.41 9.04 -12.31
C LYS A 30 22.95 10.50 -12.41
N ALA A 31 21.73 10.75 -12.89
CA ALA A 31 21.17 12.11 -12.99
C ALA A 31 20.81 12.74 -11.63
N LYS A 32 20.63 11.95 -10.56
CA LYS A 32 20.30 12.43 -9.20
C LYS A 32 21.52 12.55 -8.27
N GLY A 33 22.75 12.49 -8.79
CA GLY A 33 23.98 12.71 -8.01
C GLY A 33 24.31 11.66 -6.93
N LYS A 34 23.50 10.59 -6.77
CA LYS A 34 23.78 9.50 -5.82
C LYS A 34 24.71 8.47 -6.46
N ASN A 35 26.01 8.66 -6.28
CA ASN A 35 27.05 7.90 -6.97
C ASN A 35 27.54 6.60 -6.27
N SER A 36 26.96 6.16 -5.13
CA SER A 36 27.55 5.06 -4.35
C SER A 36 26.84 3.69 -4.39
N ASP A 37 25.54 3.58 -4.71
CA ASP A 37 24.80 2.31 -4.53
C ASP A 37 24.33 1.63 -5.83
N SER A 38 24.76 2.14 -6.98
CA SER A 38 24.34 1.59 -8.28
C SER A 38 24.79 0.14 -8.49
N SER A 39 25.96 -0.24 -7.95
CA SER A 39 26.51 -1.60 -8.06
C SER A 39 25.75 -2.60 -7.19
N PHE A 40 25.39 -2.23 -5.95
CA PHE A 40 24.71 -3.12 -5.03
C PHE A 40 23.26 -3.40 -5.47
N ALA A 41 22.49 -2.36 -5.81
CA ALA A 41 21.11 -2.53 -6.24
C ALA A 41 21.01 -3.37 -7.53
N SER A 42 21.91 -3.15 -8.49
CA SER A 42 21.92 -3.93 -9.74
C SER A 42 22.40 -5.37 -9.55
N LYS A 43 23.35 -5.63 -8.63
CA LYS A 43 23.73 -7.00 -8.25
C LYS A 43 22.57 -7.71 -7.56
N PHE A 44 21.95 -7.06 -6.58
CA PHE A 44 20.80 -7.59 -5.86
C PHE A 44 19.62 -7.88 -6.79
N GLN A 45 19.35 -7.01 -7.76
CA GLN A 45 18.30 -7.23 -8.77
C GLN A 45 18.56 -8.52 -9.57
N LYS A 46 19.81 -8.79 -9.98
CA LYS A 46 20.17 -10.02 -10.70
C LYS A 46 20.01 -11.25 -9.81
N ASP A 47 20.51 -11.19 -8.59
CA ASP A 47 20.41 -12.29 -7.62
C ASP A 47 18.95 -12.61 -7.30
N LEU A 48 18.12 -11.59 -7.14
CA LEU A 48 16.68 -11.72 -6.88
C LEU A 48 15.97 -12.38 -8.08
N LEU A 49 16.34 -12.03 -9.31
CA LEU A 49 15.78 -12.64 -10.52
C LEU A 49 16.16 -14.11 -10.66
N ILE A 50 17.45 -14.43 -10.43
CA ILE A 50 17.95 -15.81 -10.45
C ILE A 50 17.21 -16.62 -9.38
N TYR A 51 17.09 -16.06 -8.18
CA TYR A 51 16.40 -16.69 -7.09
C TYR A 51 14.92 -16.93 -7.40
N LYS A 52 14.20 -15.93 -7.89
CA LYS A 52 12.80 -16.08 -8.33
C LYS A 52 12.67 -17.26 -9.29
N ASN A 53 13.55 -17.34 -10.29
CA ASN A 53 13.51 -18.40 -11.29
C ASN A 53 13.88 -19.78 -10.74
N GLN A 54 14.74 -19.85 -9.73
CA GLN A 54 15.12 -21.10 -9.06
C GLN A 54 14.16 -21.53 -7.94
N ALA A 55 13.46 -20.59 -7.30
CA ALA A 55 12.60 -20.85 -6.15
C ALA A 55 11.14 -21.10 -6.55
N ILE A 56 10.67 -20.48 -7.65
CA ILE A 56 9.29 -20.66 -8.15
C ILE A 56 9.04 -22.09 -8.66
N THR A 57 10.07 -22.87 -8.97
CA THR A 57 9.90 -24.28 -9.39
C THR A 57 9.23 -25.15 -8.32
N ASN A 58 9.18 -24.72 -7.05
CA ASN A 58 8.62 -25.49 -5.94
C ASN A 58 7.19 -25.07 -5.52
N GLU A 59 6.48 -24.23 -6.27
CA GLU A 59 5.07 -23.77 -6.09
C GLU A 59 4.66 -23.23 -4.68
N ARG A 60 5.55 -23.23 -3.68
CA ARG A 60 5.25 -22.91 -2.26
C ARG A 60 5.93 -21.63 -1.74
N VAL A 61 6.38 -20.77 -2.65
CA VAL A 61 7.04 -19.50 -2.33
C VAL A 61 6.23 -18.35 -2.96
N LEU A 62 5.77 -17.42 -2.11
CA LEU A 62 5.07 -16.20 -2.54
C LEU A 62 5.95 -14.97 -2.30
N ILE A 63 6.16 -14.15 -3.32
CA ILE A 63 6.89 -12.88 -3.20
C ILE A 63 5.90 -11.72 -3.34
N ILE A 64 5.86 -10.85 -2.34
CA ILE A 64 4.98 -9.67 -2.29
C ILE A 64 5.87 -8.42 -2.24
N GLY A 65 5.66 -7.52 -3.19
CA GLY A 65 6.28 -6.20 -3.21
C GLY A 65 5.27 -5.11 -2.91
N SER A 66 5.67 -4.10 -2.14
CA SER A 66 4.90 -2.86 -1.97
C SER A 66 5.67 -1.68 -2.56
N SER A 67 4.94 -0.69 -3.11
CA SER A 67 5.52 0.51 -3.70
C SER A 67 4.55 1.67 -3.61
N SER A 68 5.04 2.84 -3.18
CA SER A 68 4.32 4.11 -3.28
C SER A 68 4.73 4.93 -4.50
N CYS A 69 5.81 4.57 -5.20
CA CYS A 69 6.36 5.32 -6.34
C CYS A 69 6.74 4.40 -7.51
N PRO A 70 5.81 3.60 -8.05
CA PRO A 70 6.15 2.54 -9.01
C PRO A 70 6.87 3.03 -10.29
N TRP A 71 6.62 4.28 -10.71
CA TRP A 71 7.26 4.92 -11.87
C TRP A 71 8.77 5.22 -11.70
N ASP A 72 9.29 5.17 -10.47
CA ASP A 72 10.73 5.29 -10.23
C ASP A 72 11.47 4.02 -10.68
N GLY A 73 10.77 2.87 -10.67
CA GLY A 73 11.25 1.62 -11.23
C GLY A 73 11.24 1.62 -12.76
N GLU A 74 12.10 0.80 -13.36
CA GLU A 74 12.10 0.55 -14.79
C GLU A 74 11.04 -0.50 -15.14
N LEU A 75 9.97 -0.06 -15.80
CA LEU A 75 8.83 -0.89 -16.19
C LEU A 75 9.24 -2.19 -16.90
N LYS A 76 10.32 -2.15 -17.71
CA LYS A 76 10.84 -3.32 -18.43
C LYS A 76 11.34 -4.44 -17.52
N HIS A 77 11.82 -4.11 -16.32
CA HIS A 77 12.30 -5.08 -15.33
C HIS A 77 11.21 -5.49 -14.34
N MET A 78 10.24 -4.61 -14.09
CA MET A 78 9.12 -4.91 -13.19
C MET A 78 8.08 -5.81 -13.86
N LYS A 79 7.69 -5.49 -15.11
CA LYS A 79 6.69 -6.25 -15.88
C LYS A 79 7.17 -7.66 -16.19
N TRP A 80 6.43 -8.67 -15.74
CA TRP A 80 6.67 -10.06 -16.13
C TRP A 80 6.46 -10.26 -17.64
N LYS A 81 7.43 -10.90 -18.28
CA LYS A 81 7.46 -11.17 -19.72
C LYS A 81 7.39 -12.65 -20.06
N GLY A 82 7.21 -13.52 -19.07
CA GLY A 82 7.10 -14.95 -19.26
C GLY A 82 8.42 -15.69 -18.98
N PRO A 83 8.38 -17.03 -19.00
CA PRO A 83 9.51 -17.87 -18.58
C PRO A 83 10.60 -18.00 -19.65
N THR A 84 10.39 -17.47 -20.86
CA THR A 84 11.30 -17.64 -21.99
C THR A 84 12.34 -16.50 -22.08
N GLY A 85 13.56 -16.84 -22.50
CA GLY A 85 14.67 -15.89 -22.66
C GLY A 85 15.58 -15.78 -21.44
N LYS A 86 16.61 -14.93 -21.53
CA LYS A 86 17.58 -14.70 -20.44
C LYS A 86 16.86 -14.20 -19.19
N ALA A 87 17.21 -14.70 -18.00
CA ALA A 87 16.59 -14.33 -16.72
C ALA A 87 16.40 -12.81 -16.59
N GLU A 88 17.45 -12.03 -16.88
CA GLU A 88 17.45 -10.55 -16.84
C GLU A 88 16.36 -9.88 -17.68
N LYS A 89 15.83 -10.57 -18.70
CA LYS A 89 14.79 -10.06 -19.62
C LYS A 89 13.38 -10.54 -19.27
N GLN A 90 13.22 -11.47 -18.34
CA GLN A 90 11.92 -12.06 -18.01
C GLN A 90 11.05 -11.14 -17.14
N GLY A 91 11.64 -10.13 -16.50
CA GLY A 91 10.95 -9.28 -15.54
C GLY A 91 10.65 -10.00 -14.21
N PHE A 92 9.87 -9.37 -13.32
CA PHE A 92 9.73 -9.86 -11.95
C PHE A 92 8.31 -10.11 -11.48
N TRP A 93 7.43 -9.12 -11.57
CA TRP A 93 6.08 -9.16 -11.00
C TRP A 93 5.09 -9.75 -12.00
N GLU A 94 4.58 -10.94 -11.70
CA GLU A 94 3.55 -11.61 -12.51
C GLU A 94 2.18 -10.95 -12.37
N LYS A 95 1.84 -10.54 -11.14
CA LYS A 95 0.60 -9.86 -10.80
C LYS A 95 0.93 -8.53 -10.14
N VAL A 96 0.19 -7.48 -10.51
CA VAL A 96 0.26 -6.18 -9.88
C VAL A 96 -1.14 -5.78 -9.46
N LEU A 97 -1.32 -5.50 -8.17
CA LEU A 97 -2.58 -5.05 -7.60
C LEU A 97 -2.50 -3.55 -7.32
N TYR A 98 -3.40 -2.79 -7.92
CA TYR A 98 -3.65 -1.41 -7.53
C TYR A 98 -4.63 -1.38 -6.37
N VAL A 99 -4.25 -0.70 -5.28
CA VAL A 99 -5.10 -0.50 -4.10
C VAL A 99 -5.55 0.96 -4.07
N PRO A 100 -6.81 1.26 -4.44
CA PRO A 100 -7.32 2.62 -4.45
C PRO A 100 -7.56 3.15 -3.03
N ASN A 101 -7.71 4.47 -2.93
CA ASN A 101 -8.19 5.09 -1.70
C ASN A 101 -9.65 4.68 -1.41
N PRO A 102 -10.04 4.64 -0.12
CA PRO A 102 -11.39 4.21 0.25
C PRO A 102 -12.46 5.14 -0.31
N ASN A 103 -13.50 4.52 -0.86
CA ASN A 103 -14.71 5.18 -1.32
C ASN A 103 -15.56 5.69 -0.14
N TYR A 104 -16.64 6.42 -0.42
CA TYR A 104 -17.50 7.01 0.62
C TYR A 104 -17.98 5.99 1.68
N THR A 105 -18.55 4.87 1.23
CA THR A 105 -19.07 3.82 2.11
C THR A 105 -17.95 3.15 2.91
N GLU A 106 -16.82 2.89 2.26
CA GLU A 106 -15.62 2.34 2.91
C GLU A 106 -15.08 3.30 3.99
N ARG A 107 -15.04 4.62 3.73
CA ARG A 107 -14.66 5.60 4.74
C ARG A 107 -15.60 5.59 5.94
N SER A 108 -16.90 5.44 5.73
CA SER A 108 -17.90 5.38 6.82
C SER A 108 -17.65 4.17 7.72
N LEU A 109 -17.37 3.02 7.10
CA LEU A 109 -16.98 1.80 7.80
C LEU A 109 -15.64 1.94 8.53
N LEU A 110 -14.64 2.57 7.90
CA LEU A 110 -13.32 2.80 8.49
C LEU A 110 -13.37 3.73 9.70
N TRP A 111 -14.12 4.84 9.61
CA TRP A 111 -14.34 5.74 10.75
C TRP A 111 -14.96 5.00 11.92
N LYS A 112 -16.02 4.23 11.68
CA LYS A 112 -16.66 3.40 12.71
C LYS A 112 -15.70 2.36 13.29
N HIS A 113 -14.96 1.65 12.44
CA HIS A 113 -14.03 0.61 12.84
C HIS A 113 -12.90 1.17 13.72
N TYR A 114 -12.20 2.21 13.27
CA TYR A 114 -11.07 2.78 14.01
C TYR A 114 -11.52 3.48 15.29
N THR A 115 -12.64 4.19 15.27
CA THR A 115 -13.21 4.81 16.48
C THR A 115 -13.47 3.74 17.54
N ASN A 116 -14.20 2.67 17.20
CA ASN A 116 -14.50 1.60 18.14
C ASN A 116 -13.23 0.89 18.64
N LYS A 117 -12.26 0.67 17.74
CA LYS A 117 -10.99 0.03 18.08
C LYS A 117 -10.19 0.88 19.08
N GLU A 118 -10.01 2.17 18.81
CA GLU A 118 -9.26 3.07 19.71
C GLU A 118 -10.00 3.29 21.04
N MET A 119 -11.33 3.38 21.04
CA MET A 119 -12.14 3.42 22.26
C MET A 119 -11.93 2.18 23.15
N ALA A 120 -11.89 0.99 22.53
CA ALA A 120 -11.62 -0.26 23.24
C ALA A 120 -10.19 -0.29 23.79
N LEU A 121 -9.19 0.11 23.00
CA LEU A 121 -7.79 0.16 23.42
C LEU A 121 -7.57 1.11 24.60
N LYS A 122 -8.24 2.26 24.61
CA LYS A 122 -8.15 3.26 25.69
C LYS A 122 -9.10 2.99 26.87
N LYS A 123 -9.86 1.88 26.83
CA LYS A 123 -10.86 1.50 27.86
C LYS A 123 -11.95 2.55 28.10
N TYR A 124 -12.36 3.27 27.05
CA TYR A 124 -13.44 4.25 27.10
C TYR A 124 -14.84 3.66 26.82
N MET A 125 -15.01 2.36 27.06
CA MET A 125 -16.24 1.62 26.73
C MET A 125 -17.50 2.13 27.45
N SER A 126 -17.35 2.85 28.56
CA SER A 126 -18.47 3.48 29.29
C SER A 126 -18.96 4.78 28.64
N LYS A 127 -18.19 5.39 27.73
CA LYS A 127 -18.58 6.63 27.06
C LYS A 127 -19.47 6.32 25.85
N ASN A 128 -20.70 6.82 25.88
CA ASN A 128 -21.66 6.69 24.78
C ASN A 128 -21.34 7.69 23.65
N LEU A 129 -20.31 7.39 22.88
CA LEU A 129 -19.88 8.20 21.74
C LEU A 129 -20.83 7.97 20.56
N LYS A 130 -21.55 9.03 20.17
CA LYS A 130 -22.43 9.04 18.99
C LYS A 130 -21.82 9.98 17.95
N LEU A 131 -21.26 9.42 16.90
CA LEU A 131 -20.70 10.16 15.77
C LEU A 131 -21.51 9.90 14.50
N ASN A 132 -21.67 10.94 13.68
CA ASN A 132 -22.23 10.78 12.35
C ASN A 132 -21.14 10.37 11.35
N TYR A 133 -20.95 9.06 11.18
CA TYR A 133 -19.95 8.52 10.25
C TYR A 133 -20.20 8.90 8.78
N ASN A 134 -21.45 9.16 8.40
CA ASN A 134 -21.80 9.62 7.06
C ASN A 134 -21.28 11.04 6.81
N LEU A 135 -21.40 11.91 7.82
CA LEU A 135 -20.85 13.27 7.79
C LEU A 135 -19.32 13.22 7.70
N LEU A 136 -18.66 12.46 8.58
CA LEU A 136 -17.21 12.30 8.55
C LEU A 136 -16.70 11.80 7.19
N SER A 137 -17.43 10.88 6.56
CA SER A 137 -17.09 10.31 5.24
C SER A 137 -17.22 11.31 4.10
N GLN A 138 -18.20 12.21 4.19
CA GLN A 138 -18.41 13.29 3.23
C GLN A 138 -17.26 14.30 3.28
N PHE A 139 -16.84 14.70 4.49
CA PHE A 139 -15.77 15.68 4.66
C PHE A 139 -14.36 15.11 4.47
N SER A 140 -14.19 13.79 4.53
CA SER A 140 -12.91 13.10 4.35
C SER A 140 -12.68 12.55 2.94
N GLU A 141 -13.25 13.18 1.91
CA GLU A 141 -12.96 12.80 0.52
C GLU A 141 -11.46 12.90 0.22
N GLY A 142 -10.90 11.89 -0.45
CA GLY A 142 -9.47 11.78 -0.73
C GLY A 142 -8.61 11.30 0.45
N TYR A 143 -9.20 11.00 1.61
CA TYR A 143 -8.44 10.46 2.73
C TYR A 143 -8.02 9.01 2.47
N SER A 144 -6.75 8.71 2.77
CA SER A 144 -6.30 7.34 2.90
C SER A 144 -6.80 6.71 4.20
N THR A 145 -6.84 5.39 4.25
CA THR A 145 -7.12 4.63 5.49
C THR A 145 -6.19 5.05 6.64
N GLY A 146 -4.92 5.32 6.34
CA GLY A 146 -3.94 5.80 7.34
C GLY A 146 -4.29 7.20 7.86
N SER A 147 -4.74 8.11 6.99
CA SER A 147 -5.16 9.46 7.39
C SER A 147 -6.35 9.42 8.35
N ILE A 148 -7.34 8.55 8.07
CA ILE A 148 -8.48 8.33 8.96
C ILE A 148 -7.99 7.82 10.32
N LYS A 149 -7.16 6.77 10.34
CA LYS A 149 -6.62 6.22 11.59
C LYS A 149 -5.89 7.28 12.40
N SER A 150 -4.97 8.02 11.79
CA SER A 150 -4.20 9.06 12.47
C SER A 150 -5.09 10.15 13.09
N CYS A 151 -6.17 10.53 12.41
CA CYS A 151 -7.14 11.49 12.93
C CYS A 151 -7.87 10.95 14.16
N VAL A 152 -8.36 9.70 14.09
CA VAL A 152 -8.98 9.00 15.22
C VAL A 152 -8.02 8.89 16.40
N ASP A 153 -6.79 8.43 16.16
CA ASP A 153 -5.77 8.25 17.20
C ASP A 153 -5.51 9.59 17.92
N LYS A 154 -5.39 10.69 17.17
CA LYS A 154 -5.13 12.03 17.70
C LYS A 154 -6.27 12.52 18.59
N ILE A 155 -7.50 12.39 18.14
CA ILE A 155 -8.66 12.95 18.85
C ILE A 155 -9.02 12.09 20.06
N ILE A 156 -9.03 10.76 19.93
CA ILE A 156 -9.40 9.86 21.03
C ILE A 156 -8.28 9.80 22.08
N SER A 157 -7.02 9.93 21.69
CA SER A 157 -5.91 9.99 22.64
C SER A 157 -5.74 11.35 23.31
N SER A 158 -6.52 12.37 22.93
CA SER A 158 -6.44 13.69 23.57
C SER A 158 -6.97 13.66 25.01
N ASP A 159 -6.36 14.44 25.90
CA ASP A 159 -6.76 14.50 27.31
C ASP A 159 -8.18 15.04 27.49
N THR A 160 -8.62 15.91 26.58
CA THR A 160 -9.96 16.50 26.57
C THR A 160 -11.03 15.52 26.11
N PHE A 161 -10.65 14.40 25.50
CA PHE A 161 -11.59 13.43 24.95
C PHE A 161 -12.54 12.88 26.01
N ARG A 162 -12.09 12.68 27.25
CA ARG A 162 -12.92 12.07 28.31
C ARG A 162 -14.11 12.95 28.69
N THR A 163 -13.88 14.24 28.85
CA THR A 163 -14.85 15.21 29.36
C THR A 163 -15.65 15.89 28.26
N ALA A 164 -15.16 15.91 27.01
CA ALA A 164 -15.84 16.54 25.89
C ALA A 164 -17.21 15.93 25.57
N SER A 165 -18.17 16.76 25.16
CA SER A 165 -19.46 16.30 24.64
C SER A 165 -19.30 15.66 23.26
N ASN A 166 -20.32 14.92 22.79
CA ASN A 166 -20.30 14.33 21.45
C ASN A 166 -20.20 15.40 20.36
N GLU A 167 -20.90 16.54 20.51
CA GLU A 167 -20.83 17.67 19.58
C GLU A 167 -19.42 18.27 19.50
N THR A 168 -18.74 18.43 20.63
CA THR A 168 -17.37 18.91 20.66
C THR A 168 -16.41 17.92 19.99
N ILE A 169 -16.57 16.62 20.24
CA ILE A 169 -15.73 15.60 19.62
C ILE A 169 -15.93 15.57 18.10
N GLU A 170 -17.19 15.61 17.63
CA GLU A 170 -17.50 15.67 16.21
C GLU A 170 -16.92 16.94 15.56
N GLY A 171 -17.04 18.10 16.22
CA GLY A 171 -16.41 19.34 15.80
C GLY A 171 -14.88 19.26 15.71
N ASN A 172 -14.23 18.54 16.64
CA ASN A 172 -12.79 18.29 16.60
C ASN A 172 -12.39 17.42 15.40
N PHE A 173 -13.18 16.37 15.10
CA PHE A 173 -12.97 15.56 13.89
C PHE A 173 -13.08 16.42 12.62
N LEU A 174 -14.13 17.24 12.50
CA LEU A 174 -14.32 18.09 11.33
C LEU A 174 -13.22 19.14 11.20
N THR A 175 -12.73 19.70 12.31
CA THR A 175 -11.62 20.65 12.33
C THR A 175 -10.32 19.99 11.87
N GLU A 176 -9.99 18.81 12.40
CA GLU A 176 -8.81 18.07 11.98
C GLU A 176 -8.89 17.68 10.51
N ILE A 177 -10.08 17.27 10.06
CA ILE A 177 -10.29 16.88 8.66
C ILE A 177 -10.03 18.07 7.72
N LYS A 178 -10.50 19.27 8.08
CA LYS A 178 -10.27 20.49 7.32
C LYS A 178 -8.82 20.95 7.35
N ALA A 179 -8.11 20.70 8.45
CA ALA A 179 -6.71 21.09 8.60
C ALA A 179 -5.76 20.18 7.81
N ALA A 180 -6.11 18.91 7.58
CA ALA A 180 -5.23 18.02 6.85
C ALA A 180 -5.19 18.38 5.36
N LYS A 181 -3.98 18.52 4.82
CA LYS A 181 -3.79 18.68 3.37
C LYS A 181 -4.28 17.41 2.67
N LEU A 182 -5.17 17.58 1.71
CA LEU A 182 -5.60 16.49 0.83
C LEU A 182 -4.37 15.88 0.18
N VAL A 183 -4.23 14.55 0.31
CA VAL A 183 -3.23 13.82 -0.46
C VAL A 183 -3.71 13.86 -1.90
N THR A 184 -3.04 14.62 -2.76
CA THR A 184 -3.35 14.64 -4.19
C THR A 184 -3.18 13.21 -4.72
N THR A 185 -4.30 12.58 -5.05
CA THR A 185 -4.33 11.18 -5.42
C THR A 185 -3.82 11.04 -6.84
N LYS A 186 -2.62 10.48 -7.01
CA LYS A 186 -2.11 10.02 -8.32
C LYS A 186 -2.81 8.72 -8.78
N ASP A 187 -4.08 8.55 -8.41
CA ASP A 187 -4.86 7.32 -8.55
C ASP A 187 -4.89 6.83 -10.01
N GLU A 188 -5.09 7.76 -10.96
CA GLU A 188 -5.02 7.44 -12.39
C GLU A 188 -3.64 6.94 -12.82
N ALA A 189 -2.57 7.54 -12.30
CA ALA A 189 -1.20 7.14 -12.62
C ALA A 189 -0.88 5.75 -12.05
N TYR A 190 -1.33 5.44 -10.82
CA TYR A 190 -1.19 4.11 -10.23
C TYR A 190 -2.00 3.07 -10.99
N ARG A 191 -3.27 3.39 -11.32
CA ARG A 191 -4.14 2.50 -12.11
C ARG A 191 -3.51 2.22 -13.47
N LYS A 192 -3.06 3.25 -14.18
CA LYS A 192 -2.37 3.11 -15.46
C LYS A 192 -1.12 2.23 -15.35
N PHE A 193 -0.26 2.48 -14.35
CA PHE A 193 0.92 1.67 -14.12
C PHE A 193 0.59 0.19 -13.87
N SER A 194 -0.46 -0.08 -13.09
CA SER A 194 -0.89 -1.46 -12.81
C SER A 194 -1.33 -2.20 -14.09
N VAL A 195 -2.05 -1.51 -14.97
CA VAL A 195 -2.45 -2.04 -16.28
C VAL A 195 -1.22 -2.25 -17.18
N ASP A 196 -0.31 -1.28 -17.24
CA ASP A 196 0.90 -1.35 -18.05
C ASP A 196 1.82 -2.51 -17.63
N CYS A 197 1.88 -2.83 -16.33
CA CYS A 197 2.63 -3.96 -15.79
C CYS A 197 2.00 -5.32 -16.09
N MET A 198 0.68 -5.40 -16.25
CA MET A 198 -0.01 -6.65 -16.56
C MET A 198 0.11 -6.94 -18.07
N LYS A 199 0.21 -8.23 -18.43
CA LYS A 199 0.48 -8.65 -19.82
C LYS A 199 -0.78 -8.79 -20.69
N GLU A 200 -1.97 -8.77 -20.11
CA GLU A 200 -3.25 -8.95 -20.81
C GLU A 200 -4.36 -8.06 -20.26
N GLU A 201 -5.21 -7.60 -21.17
CA GLU A 201 -6.51 -6.95 -20.93
C GLU A 201 -7.41 -7.85 -20.09
N LYS A 202 -7.33 -7.66 -18.78
CA LYS A 202 -8.45 -7.67 -17.86
C LYS A 202 -7.85 -7.21 -16.56
N SER A 203 -7.89 -5.90 -16.37
CA SER A 203 -7.94 -5.36 -15.04
C SER A 203 -8.95 -6.22 -14.27
N VAL A 204 -8.48 -6.99 -13.29
CA VAL A 204 -9.33 -7.45 -12.19
C VAL A 204 -9.68 -6.18 -11.44
N LEU A 205 -10.52 -5.36 -12.06
CA LEU A 205 -11.32 -4.37 -11.40
C LEU A 205 -12.19 -5.22 -10.51
N ILE A 206 -11.94 -5.16 -9.21
CA ILE A 206 -13.01 -5.41 -8.26
C ILE A 206 -14.10 -4.42 -8.66
N LYS A 207 -15.04 -4.88 -9.48
CA LYS A 207 -16.16 -4.10 -9.95
C LYS A 207 -16.88 -3.63 -8.70
N LYS A 208 -17.03 -2.31 -8.56
CA LYS A 208 -18.08 -1.71 -7.74
C LYS A 208 -19.44 -1.98 -8.39
N GLU A 209 -19.81 -3.24 -8.55
CA GLU A 209 -21.16 -3.63 -8.95
C GLU A 209 -21.69 -4.58 -7.88
N ASN A 210 -22.68 -4.06 -7.16
CA ASN A 210 -23.55 -4.72 -6.19
C ASN A 210 -22.98 -4.97 -4.78
N LEU A 211 -22.96 -3.89 -4.00
CA LEU A 211 -23.38 -3.86 -2.58
C LEU A 211 -23.94 -2.48 -2.26
#